data_AF-A0A7C6VV87-F1
#
_entry.id   AF-A0A7C6VV87-F1
#
_cell.length_a   1.000
_cell.length_b   1.000
_cell.length_c   1.000
_cell.angle_alpha   90.00
_cell.angle_beta   90.00
_cell.angle_gamma   90.00
#
_symmetry.space_group_name_H-M   'P 1'
#
loop_
_entity.id
_entity.type
_entity.pdbx_description
1 polymer ?
#
loop_
_entity_poly.entity_id
_entity_poly.type
_entity_poly.pdbx_seq_one_letter_code
_entity_poly.pdbx_strand_id
1 'polypeptide(L)'
;MNTIYSSLIDIIIYNSSKLNEVKQDIINLAKQTPYFEIVNSIYGIGEISTAQIIAEVGDINRFENIKQLKKLQWIGSNHCTIW
;
A
#
# COMPACT_ATOMS: atom_id res chain seq x y z
N MET A 1 12.33 -28.05 23.85
CA MET A 1 12.52 -26.59 24.00
C MET A 1 13.16 -25.98 22.75
N ASN A 2 14.37 -26.37 22.32
CA ASN A 2 15.00 -25.82 21.09
C ASN A 2 14.21 -26.00 19.78
N THR A 3 13.49 -27.11 19.63
CA THR A 3 12.70 -27.40 18.42
C THR A 3 11.54 -26.41 18.21
N ILE A 4 10.92 -25.95 19.31
CA ILE A 4 9.81 -25.00 19.25
C ILE A 4 10.31 -23.63 18.80
N TYR A 5 11.45 -23.17 19.34
CA TYR A 5 12.07 -21.91 18.92
C TYR A 5 12.49 -21.93 17.45
N SER A 6 13.05 -23.04 16.96
CA SER A 6 13.37 -23.21 15.53
C SER A 6 12.12 -23.08 14.67
N SER A 7 11.05 -23.83 14.99
CA SER A 7 9.81 -23.78 14.22
C SER A 7 9.15 -22.38 14.21
N LEU A 8 9.29 -21.63 15.30
CA LEU A 8 8.78 -20.25 15.38
C LEU A 8 9.56 -19.32 14.45
N ILE A 9 10.90 -19.44 14.44
CA ILE A 9 11.77 -18.66 13.55
C ILE A 9 11.45 -18.97 12.09
N ASP A 10 11.23 -20.24 11.76
CA ASP A 10 10.86 -20.66 10.40
C ASP A 10 9.55 -20.02 9.94
N ILE A 11 8.53 -19.96 10.81
CA ILE A 11 7.26 -19.30 10.52
C ILE A 11 7.44 -17.79 10.29
N ILE A 12 8.26 -17.11 11.10
CA ILE A 12 8.52 -15.68 10.95
C ILE A 12 9.21 -15.40 9.61
N ILE A 13 10.20 -16.22 9.24
CA ILE A 13 10.90 -16.10 7.95
C ILE A 13 9.93 -16.33 6.79
N TYR A 14 9.10 -17.37 6.88
CA TYR A 14 8.09 -17.68 5.88
C TYR A 14 7.09 -16.53 5.68
N ASN A 15 6.54 -15.98 6.76
CA ASN A 15 5.60 -14.86 6.67
C ASN A 15 6.29 -13.60 6.14
N SER A 16 7.54 -13.34 6.54
CA SER A 16 8.30 -12.19 6.04
C SER A 16 8.56 -12.28 4.54
N SER A 17 8.86 -13.48 4.02
CA SER A 17 9.04 -13.69 2.58
C SER A 17 7.72 -13.51 1.83
N LYS A 18 6.61 -14.03 2.36
CA LYS A 18 5.28 -13.84 1.77
C LYS A 18 4.83 -12.39 1.77
N LEU A 19 5.09 -11.65 2.84
CA LEU A 19 4.84 -10.20 2.87
C LEU A 19 5.66 -9.47 1.80
N ASN A 20 6.90 -9.90 1.55
CA ASN A 20 7.72 -9.28 0.53
C ASN A 20 7.21 -9.59 -0.90
N GLU A 21 6.77 -10.82 -1.14
CA GLU A 21 6.15 -11.23 -2.42
C GLU A 21 4.92 -10.37 -2.72
N VAL A 22 3.98 -10.27 -1.76
CA VAL A 22 2.78 -9.44 -1.90
C VAL A 22 3.11 -7.97 -2.11
N LYS A 23 4.12 -7.42 -1.41
CA LYS A 23 4.57 -6.04 -1.63
C LYS A 23 5.04 -5.81 -3.06
N GLN A 24 5.81 -6.74 -3.61
CA GLN A 24 6.29 -6.64 -4.99
C GLN A 24 5.14 -6.74 -5.99
N ASP A 25 4.17 -7.62 -5.76
CA ASP A 25 2.99 -7.74 -6.61
C ASP A 25 2.18 -6.43 -6.64
N ILE A 26 1.97 -5.79 -5.49
CA ILE A 26 1.28 -4.51 -5.38
C ILE A 26 2.05 -3.41 -6.13
N ILE A 27 3.37 -3.35 -5.99
CA ILE A 27 4.21 -2.40 -6.73
C ILE A 27 4.11 -2.64 -8.24
N ASN A 28 4.17 -3.90 -8.67
CA ASN A 28 4.08 -4.27 -10.08
C ASN A 28 2.72 -3.92 -10.68
N LEU A 29 1.63 -4.13 -9.94
CA LEU A 29 0.29 -3.69 -10.34
C LEU A 29 0.21 -2.17 -10.42
N ALA A 30 0.76 -1.45 -9.44
CA ALA A 30 0.75 0.00 -9.45
C ALA A 30 1.53 0.57 -10.64
N LYS A 31 2.68 -0.03 -10.99
CA LYS A 31 3.50 0.33 -12.16
C LYS A 31 2.76 0.21 -13.50
N GLN A 32 1.71 -0.62 -13.58
CA GLN A 32 0.87 -0.72 -14.78
C GLN A 32 -0.07 0.47 -14.94
N THR A 33 -0.26 1.29 -13.91
CA THR A 33 -1.09 2.48 -13.97
C THR A 33 -0.32 3.67 -14.53
N PRO A 34 -0.98 4.58 -15.28
CA PRO A 34 -0.31 5.79 -15.80
C PRO A 34 0.11 6.78 -14.70
N TYR A 35 -0.33 6.57 -13.46
CA TYR A 35 -0.12 7.49 -12.34
C TYR A 35 1.15 7.17 -11.53
N PHE A 36 1.74 5.99 -11.72
CA PHE A 36 2.87 5.52 -10.92
C PHE A 36 4.07 6.48 -10.98
N GLU A 37 4.54 6.79 -12.19
CA GLU A 37 5.70 7.67 -12.37
C GLU A 37 5.43 9.08 -11.83
N ILE A 38 4.19 9.56 -11.95
CA ILE A 38 3.80 10.89 -11.46
C ILE A 38 3.91 10.93 -9.93
N VAL A 39 3.34 9.96 -9.22
CA VAL A 39 3.36 9.93 -7.76
C VAL A 39 4.76 9.59 -7.23
N ASN A 40 5.49 8.69 -7.89
CA ASN A 40 6.84 8.28 -7.49
C ASN A 40 7.88 9.38 -7.76
N SER A 41 7.58 10.36 -8.61
CA SER A 41 8.44 11.53 -8.83
C SER A 41 8.48 12.50 -7.64
N ILE A 42 7.55 12.35 -6.68
CA ILE A 42 7.51 13.18 -5.47
C ILE A 42 8.70 12.81 -4.58
N TYR A 43 9.55 13.81 -4.31
CA TYR A 43 10.74 13.62 -3.48
C TYR A 43 10.38 13.02 -2.11
N GLY A 44 11.04 11.92 -1.76
CA GLY A 44 10.84 11.21 -0.49
C GLY A 44 9.72 10.16 -0.53
N ILE A 45 9.02 9.98 -1.65
CA ILE A 45 8.06 8.87 -1.84
C ILE A 45 8.77 7.73 -2.57
N GLY A 46 8.73 6.53 -1.99
CA GLY A 46 9.24 5.31 -2.60
C GLY A 46 8.12 4.46 -3.22
N GLU A 47 8.50 3.42 -3.99
CA GLU A 47 7.59 2.62 -4.79
C GLU A 47 6.41 2.01 -4.02
N ILE A 48 6.65 1.53 -2.79
CA ILE A 48 5.59 0.95 -1.96
C ILE A 48 4.58 2.02 -1.52
N SER A 49 5.05 3.21 -1.13
CA SER A 49 4.19 4.32 -0.74
C SER A 49 3.40 4.84 -1.94
N THR A 50 4.04 4.92 -3.10
CA THR A 50 3.39 5.22 -4.39
C THR A 50 2.25 4.23 -4.67
N ALA A 51 2.53 2.93 -4.55
CA ALA A 51 1.54 1.88 -4.78
C ALA A 51 0.39 1.94 -3.77
N GLN A 52 0.67 2.23 -2.50
CA GLN A 52 -0.36 2.43 -1.47
C GLN A 52 -1.25 3.64 -1.74
N ILE A 53 -0.67 4.77 -2.17
CA ILE A 53 -1.44 5.96 -2.55
C ILE A 53 -2.36 5.64 -3.72
N ILE A 54 -1.86 4.97 -4.75
CA ILE A 54 -2.66 4.57 -5.92
C ILE A 54 -3.78 3.61 -5.51
N ALA A 55 -3.49 2.66 -4.62
CA ALA A 55 -4.48 1.72 -4.11
C ALA A 55 -5.59 2.40 -3.28
N GLU A 56 -5.23 3.35 -2.41
CA GLU A 56 -6.19 4.08 -1.57
C GLU A 56 -7.08 5.03 -2.39
N VAL A 57 -6.51 5.66 -3.42
CA VAL A 57 -7.25 6.57 -4.28
C VAL A 57 -8.14 5.81 -5.28
N GLY A 58 -7.69 4.65 -5.77
CA GLY A 58 -8.44 3.83 -6.73
C GLY A 58 -8.59 4.53 -8.08
N ASP A 59 -9.83 4.64 -8.59
CA ASP A 59 -10.10 5.37 -9.84
C ASP A 59 -10.02 6.89 -9.61
N ILE A 60 -8.88 7.48 -9.96
CA ILE A 60 -8.64 8.94 -9.87
C ILE A 60 -9.68 9.74 -10.68
N ASN A 61 -10.23 9.18 -11.77
CA ASN A 61 -11.22 9.88 -12.59
C ASN A 61 -12.59 10.02 -11.91
N ARG A 62 -12.80 9.31 -10.79
CA ARG A 62 -13.98 9.50 -9.94
C ARG A 62 -14.01 10.89 -9.29
N PHE A 63 -12.86 11.57 -9.19
CA PHE A 63 -12.76 12.88 -8.57
C PHE A 63 -12.72 13.97 -9.65
N GLU A 64 -13.85 14.64 -9.86
CA GLU A 64 -13.94 15.76 -10.81
C GLU A 64 -13.20 17.02 -10.32
N ASN A 65 -12.89 17.11 -9.02
CA ASN A 65 -12.28 18.31 -8.43
C ASN A 65 -11.38 17.96 -7.23
N ILE A 66 -10.23 18.63 -7.10
CA ILE A 66 -9.31 18.54 -5.95
C ILE A 66 -10.03 18.74 -4.61
N LYS A 67 -11.12 19.51 -4.57
CA LYS A 67 -11.95 19.69 -3.36
C LYS A 67 -12.61 18.40 -2.88
N GLN A 68 -12.88 17.43 -3.77
CA GLN A 68 -13.46 16.14 -3.40
C GLN A 68 -12.43 15.21 -2.75
N LEU A 69 -11.14 15.32 -3.12
CA LEU A 69 -10.05 14.61 -2.42
C LEU A 69 -9.94 15.06 -0.96
N LYS A 70 -10.21 16.34 -0.64
CA LYS A 70 -10.27 16.82 0.76
C LYS A 70 -11.35 16.13 1.60
N LYS A 71 -12.37 15.52 0.97
CA LYS A 71 -13.42 14.79 1.68
C LYS A 71 -12.92 13.47 2.27
N LEU A 72 -11.93 12.82 1.62
CA LEU A 72 -11.26 11.62 2.15
C LEU A 72 -10.53 11.90 3.48
N GLN A 73 -9.98 13.11 3.64
CA GLN A 73 -9.33 13.54 4.88
C GLN A 73 -10.27 13.56 6.08
N TRP A 74 -11.58 13.78 5.87
CA TRP A 74 -12.57 13.88 6.96
C TRP A 74 -13.16 12.52 7.38
N ILE A 75 -13.06 11.50 6.53
CA ILE A 75 -13.55 10.13 6.82
C ILE A 75 -12.53 9.33 7.65
N GLY A 76 -11.25 9.69 7.58
CA GLY A 76 -10.18 9.04 8.35
C GLY A 76 -10.03 9.50 9.80
N SER A 77 -10.72 10.57 10.22
CA SER A 77 -10.56 11.14 11.58
C SER A 77 -11.68 10.79 12.57
N ASN A 78 -12.77 10.17 12.11
CA ASN A 78 -13.89 9.78 12.97
C ASN A 78 -14.24 8.30 12.76
N HIS A 79 -13.47 7.44 13.43
CA HIS A 79 -13.82 6.07 13.83
C HIS A 79 -14.34 5.08 12.75
N CYS A 80 -13.56 4.01 12.56
CA CYS A 80 -13.90 2.71 11.93
C CYS A 80 -13.73 2.60 10.41
N THR A 81 -12.50 2.32 9.98
CA THR A 81 -12.21 1.63 8.71
C THR A 81 -12.46 0.13 8.88
N ILE A 82 -13.54 -0.36 8.29
CA ILE A 82 -13.57 -1.70 7.72
C ILE A 82 -13.02 -1.52 6.32
N TRP A 83 -11.75 -1.86 6.12
CA TRP A 83 -11.14 -2.53 4.96
C TRP A 83 -9.81 -3.07 5.44
#